data_AF-A0A9P8XTT8-F1
#
_entry.id   AF-A0A9P8XTT8-F1
#
_cell.length_a   1.000
_cell.length_b   1.000
_cell.length_c   1.000
_cell.angle_alpha   90.00
_cell.angle_beta   90.00
_cell.angle_gamma   90.00
#
_symmetry.space_group_name_H-M   'P 1'
#
loop_
_entity.id
_entity.type
_entity.pdbx_description
1 polymer ?
#
loop_
_entity_poly.entity_id
_entity_poly.type
_entity_poly.pdbx_seq_one_letter_code
_entity_poly.pdbx_strand_id
1 'polypeptide(L)'
;MASKTLCVLGDANAGKKTLTWHLVFTCGASLPEIAPIEKSRICDYRGIATLYRQKGRPVSFYGPSAQYTITGDHDYPPHLEQTNHSTEDIPGIADIALWAVDASADDYGARSSQSLASLLSSGKLRVEEQLIIVATKMDLANWSETVFAQVAHSFTKIKLAHFKISIVPVSGLHGDNLVEKSDKAAHLQPAGKIEEGGLAVLGARPLMSLL
;
A
#
# COMPACT_ATOMS: atom_id res chain seq x y z
N MET A 1 -0.64 -4.00 22.00
CA MET A 1 -0.78 -3.22 20.76
C MET A 1 -2.18 -3.43 20.23
N ALA A 2 -2.83 -2.38 19.72
CA ALA A 2 -4.12 -2.52 19.04
C ALA A 2 -3.92 -3.34 17.74
N SER A 3 -4.98 -4.03 17.30
CA SER A 3 -5.01 -4.73 16.01
C SER A 3 -5.90 -3.97 15.06
N LYS A 4 -5.44 -3.74 13.83
CA LYS A 4 -6.18 -3.05 12.76
C LYS A 4 -6.18 -3.89 11.49
N THR A 5 -7.21 -3.71 10.69
CA THR A 5 -7.35 -4.31 9.36
C THR A 5 -6.79 -3.36 8.31
N LEU A 6 -6.04 -3.90 7.35
CA LEU A 6 -5.44 -3.14 6.27
C LEU A 6 -5.71 -3.83 4.95
N CYS A 7 -6.25 -3.12 3.96
CA CYS A 7 -6.39 -3.65 2.61
C CYS A 7 -5.39 -3.01 1.65
N VAL A 8 -4.93 -3.79 0.66
CA VAL A 8 -4.01 -3.30 -0.38
C VAL A 8 -4.68 -3.42 -1.74
N LEU A 9 -5.02 -2.28 -2.33
CA LEU A 9 -5.80 -2.14 -3.55
C LEU A 9 -5.05 -1.31 -4.59
N GLY A 10 -5.58 -1.18 -5.81
CA GLY A 10 -4.94 -0.48 -6.92
C GLY A 10 -4.99 -1.26 -8.23
N ASP A 11 -4.49 -0.66 -9.30
CA ASP A 11 -4.59 -1.22 -10.66
C ASP A 11 -3.81 -2.53 -10.84
N ALA A 12 -4.10 -3.22 -11.94
CA ALA A 12 -3.27 -4.32 -12.41
C ALA A 12 -1.82 -3.84 -12.57
N ASN A 13 -0.86 -4.66 -12.13
CA ASN A 13 0.58 -4.34 -12.17
C ASN A 13 1.04 -3.13 -11.32
N ALA A 14 0.19 -2.54 -10.45
CA ALA A 14 0.60 -1.45 -9.55
C ALA A 14 1.54 -1.88 -8.40
N GLY A 15 2.15 -3.08 -8.47
CA GLY A 15 3.09 -3.54 -7.45
C GLY A 15 2.49 -3.95 -6.09
N LYS A 16 1.16 -4.14 -6.00
CA LYS A 16 0.45 -4.50 -4.75
C LYS A 16 1.10 -5.67 -3.98
N LYS A 17 1.34 -6.79 -4.66
CA LYS A 17 1.93 -8.00 -4.04
C LYS A 17 3.34 -7.73 -3.55
N THR A 18 4.16 -7.06 -4.36
CA THR A 18 5.52 -6.67 -4.00
C THR A 18 5.52 -5.81 -2.75
N LEU A 19 4.62 -4.81 -2.68
CA LEU A 19 4.44 -3.95 -1.52
C LEU A 19 4.04 -4.73 -0.27
N THR A 20 2.97 -5.51 -0.35
CA THR A 20 2.44 -6.31 0.77
C THR A 20 3.50 -7.24 1.33
N TRP A 21 4.14 -8.04 0.47
CA TRP A 21 5.09 -9.04 0.93
C TRP A 21 6.40 -8.42 1.43
N HIS A 22 6.79 -7.25 0.93
CA HIS A 22 7.94 -6.54 1.50
C HIS A 22 7.65 -6.07 2.93
N LEU A 23 6.45 -5.53 3.19
CA LEU A 23 6.03 -5.13 4.55
C LEU A 23 5.94 -6.33 5.49
N VAL A 24 5.35 -7.43 5.03
CA VAL A 24 5.25 -8.67 5.82
C VAL A 24 6.62 -9.30 6.06
N PHE A 25 7.52 -9.26 5.09
CA PHE A 25 8.88 -9.76 5.25
C PHE A 25 9.67 -8.93 6.27
N THR A 26 9.59 -7.59 6.16
CA THR A 26 10.43 -6.69 6.96
C THR A 26 9.87 -6.48 8.37
N CYS A 27 8.55 -6.44 8.51
CA CYS A 27 7.87 -6.05 9.75
C CYS A 27 6.90 -7.13 10.27
N GLY A 28 6.81 -8.28 9.60
CA GLY A 28 5.98 -9.40 10.01
C GLY A 28 6.35 -9.94 11.39
N ALA A 29 5.37 -10.58 12.04
CA ALA A 29 5.66 -11.48 13.15
C ALA A 29 6.58 -12.58 12.62
N SER A 30 7.86 -12.51 12.95
CA SER A 30 8.91 -13.36 12.40
C SER A 30 8.50 -14.82 12.46
N LEU A 31 8.21 -15.44 11.32
CA LEU A 31 8.37 -16.88 11.19
C LEU A 31 9.89 -17.09 11.06
N PRO A 32 10.57 -17.74 12.00
CA PRO A 32 12.02 -17.99 11.92
C PRO A 32 12.42 -18.68 10.60
N GLU A 33 11.45 -19.37 9.99
CA GLU A 33 11.50 -20.11 8.74
C GLU A 33 11.56 -19.22 7.47
N ILE A 34 11.42 -17.90 7.59
CA ILE A 34 11.55 -16.94 6.47
C ILE A 34 13.02 -16.55 6.22
N ALA A 35 13.87 -16.58 7.25
CA ALA A 35 15.30 -16.26 7.13
C ALA A 35 16.06 -17.07 6.04
N PRO A 36 15.79 -18.37 5.80
CA PRO A 36 16.44 -19.13 4.73
C PRO A 36 15.99 -18.76 3.30
N ILE A 37 14.88 -18.01 3.15
CA ILE A 37 14.31 -17.59 1.86
C ILE A 37 15.05 -16.33 1.31
N GLU A 38 16.00 -15.79 2.09
CA GLU A 38 16.81 -14.59 1.83
C GLU A 38 17.94 -14.79 0.79
N LYS A 39 17.78 -15.69 -0.19
CA LYS A 39 18.89 -16.07 -1.08
C LYS A 39 19.18 -15.09 -2.23
N SER A 40 18.48 -13.95 -2.34
CA SER A 40 18.76 -12.96 -3.39
C SER A 40 18.33 -11.54 -3.02
N ARG A 41 18.85 -10.52 -3.75
CA ARG A 41 18.43 -9.10 -3.62
C ARG A 41 16.92 -8.88 -3.87
N ILE A 42 16.22 -9.88 -4.39
CA ILE A 42 14.77 -9.91 -4.59
C ILE A 42 14.22 -11.00 -3.67
N CYS A 43 13.42 -10.62 -2.69
CA CYS A 43 12.76 -11.59 -1.81
C CYS A 43 11.82 -12.49 -2.64
N ASP A 44 11.91 -13.81 -2.44
CA ASP A 44 10.95 -14.75 -3.03
C ASP A 44 9.61 -14.67 -2.28
N TYR A 45 8.84 -13.64 -2.62
CA TYR A 45 7.53 -13.37 -2.05
C TYR A 45 6.55 -14.55 -2.26
N ARG A 46 6.76 -15.37 -3.29
CA ARG A 46 5.93 -16.57 -3.54
C ARG A 46 6.21 -17.65 -2.49
N GLY A 47 7.47 -17.83 -2.11
CA GLY A 47 7.86 -18.72 -1.00
C GLY A 47 7.22 -18.32 0.32
N ILE A 48 7.29 -17.02 0.66
CA ILE A 48 6.69 -16.47 1.89
C ILE A 48 5.17 -16.64 1.89
N ALA A 49 4.50 -16.35 0.77
CA ALA A 49 3.06 -16.55 0.61
C ALA A 49 2.64 -18.01 0.85
N THR A 50 3.45 -18.94 0.34
CA THR A 50 3.20 -20.38 0.49
C THR A 50 3.32 -20.80 1.95
N LEU A 51 4.31 -20.27 2.67
CA LEU A 51 4.52 -20.56 4.09
C LEU A 51 3.34 -20.07 4.96
N TYR A 52 2.89 -18.83 4.78
CA TYR A 52 1.73 -18.30 5.51
C TYR A 52 0.47 -19.14 5.26
N ARG A 53 0.27 -19.57 4.00
CA ARG A 53 -0.85 -20.44 3.62
C ARG A 53 -0.77 -21.81 4.29
N GLN A 54 0.39 -22.46 4.27
CA GLN A 54 0.59 -23.77 4.91
C GLN A 54 0.39 -23.73 6.42
N LYS A 55 0.81 -22.65 7.07
CA LYS A 55 0.71 -22.50 8.52
C LYS A 55 -0.67 -22.07 8.99
N GLY A 56 -1.58 -21.72 8.08
CA GLY A 56 -2.90 -21.19 8.44
C GLY A 56 -2.77 -20.00 9.40
N ARG A 57 -1.90 -19.02 9.08
CA ARG A 57 -1.76 -17.79 9.87
C ARG A 57 -2.22 -16.56 9.09
N PRO A 58 -2.81 -15.55 9.77
CA PRO A 58 -3.22 -14.33 9.09
C PRO A 58 -1.97 -13.60 8.61
N VAL A 59 -2.01 -13.14 7.36
CA VAL A 59 -0.95 -12.30 6.81
C VAL A 59 -0.99 -10.97 7.57
N SER A 60 0.01 -10.72 8.40
CA SER A 60 0.06 -9.56 9.28
C SER A 60 1.47 -9.08 9.55
N PHE A 61 1.60 -7.81 9.91
CA PHE A 61 2.86 -7.16 10.28
C PHE A 61 2.67 -6.15 11.41
N TYR A 62 3.75 -5.83 12.12
CA TYR A 62 3.76 -4.84 13.19
C TYR A 62 4.15 -3.48 12.63
N GLY A 63 3.29 -2.47 12.84
CA GLY A 63 3.64 -1.08 12.66
C GLY A 63 3.86 -0.38 14.00
N PRO A 64 4.34 0.87 13.98
CA PRO A 64 4.53 1.69 15.18
C PRO A 64 3.25 1.86 16.01
N SER A 65 2.08 2.01 15.38
CA SER A 65 0.84 2.29 16.11
C SER A 65 -0.03 1.05 16.41
N ALA A 66 0.07 -0.01 15.59
CA ALA A 66 -0.76 -1.19 15.70
C ALA A 66 -0.13 -2.41 15.01
N GLN A 67 -0.68 -3.59 15.27
CA GLN A 67 -0.51 -4.74 14.39
C GLN A 67 -1.54 -4.66 13.26
N TYR A 68 -1.09 -4.84 12.02
CA TYR A 68 -1.93 -4.77 10.83
C TYR A 68 -2.16 -6.15 10.25
N THR A 69 -3.42 -6.54 10.10
CA THR A 69 -3.83 -7.76 9.40
C THR A 69 -4.30 -7.42 7.99
N ILE A 70 -3.70 -8.04 6.98
CA ILE A 70 -4.03 -7.84 5.58
C ILE A 70 -5.37 -8.51 5.25
N THR A 71 -6.29 -7.78 4.62
CA THR A 71 -7.60 -8.29 4.19
C THR A 71 -7.87 -8.03 2.70
N GLY A 72 -8.69 -8.89 2.08
CA GLY A 72 -9.34 -8.63 0.79
C GLY A 72 -8.49 -8.75 -0.48
N ASP A 73 -7.59 -9.73 -0.55
CA ASP A 73 -7.04 -10.17 -1.84
C ASP A 73 -7.05 -11.70 -1.85
N HIS A 74 -7.52 -12.27 -2.97
CA HIS A 74 -7.69 -13.71 -3.20
C HIS A 74 -6.41 -14.52 -2.96
N ASP A 75 -5.23 -13.89 -3.01
CA ASP A 75 -3.96 -14.55 -2.72
C ASP A 75 -3.65 -14.66 -1.22
N TYR A 76 -4.36 -13.94 -0.35
CA TYR A 76 -4.18 -13.93 1.10
C TYR A 76 -5.35 -14.68 1.77
N PRO A 77 -5.15 -15.90 2.31
CA PRO A 77 -6.25 -16.65 2.90
C PRO A 77 -6.82 -15.93 4.12
N PRO A 78 -8.12 -15.64 4.20
CA PRO A 78 -8.76 -15.25 5.44
C PRO A 78 -8.86 -16.46 6.39
N HIS A 79 -8.83 -16.21 7.70
CA HIS A 79 -8.97 -17.23 8.76
C HIS A 79 -10.41 -17.64 9.04
N LEU A 80 -11.36 -17.19 8.25
CA LEU A 80 -12.77 -17.40 8.52
C LEU A 80 -13.44 -17.91 7.25
N GLU A 81 -13.88 -19.16 7.32
CA GLU A 81 -14.81 -19.76 6.38
C GLU A 81 -15.93 -18.78 6.07
N GLN A 82 -15.96 -18.26 4.84
CA GLN A 82 -17.21 -17.87 4.18
C GLN A 82 -17.01 -17.68 2.67
N THR A 83 -17.66 -18.61 1.97
CA THR A 83 -18.40 -18.48 0.70
C THR A 83 -17.68 -18.16 -0.61
N ASN A 84 -18.23 -18.78 -1.65
CA ASN A 84 -17.83 -18.67 -3.05
C ASN A 84 -17.88 -17.21 -3.51
N HIS A 85 -16.78 -16.65 -3.99
CA HIS A 85 -16.78 -15.30 -4.56
C HIS A 85 -15.95 -15.18 -5.84
N SER A 86 -16.64 -14.65 -6.85
CA SER A 86 -16.16 -14.28 -8.18
C SER A 86 -15.53 -12.89 -8.11
N THR A 87 -14.34 -12.69 -8.70
CA THR A 87 -13.70 -11.47 -9.25
C THR A 87 -14.01 -10.04 -8.72
N GLU A 88 -14.75 -9.84 -7.63
CA GLU A 88 -15.24 -8.56 -7.08
C GLU A 88 -14.89 -8.38 -5.58
N ASP A 89 -13.96 -9.16 -5.03
CA ASP A 89 -13.66 -9.15 -3.60
C ASP A 89 -12.74 -8.00 -3.19
N ILE A 90 -13.27 -6.78 -3.20
CA ILE A 90 -12.76 -5.67 -2.40
C ILE A 90 -13.23 -5.94 -0.97
N PRO A 91 -12.36 -5.86 0.06
CA PRO A 91 -12.82 -5.97 1.43
C PRO A 91 -13.78 -4.82 1.68
N GLY A 92 -15.05 -5.16 1.93
CA GLY A 92 -16.13 -4.17 2.00
C GLY A 92 -15.91 -3.10 3.09
N ILE A 93 -15.04 -3.36 4.07
CA ILE A 93 -14.67 -2.47 5.18
C ILE A 93 -13.23 -2.79 5.64
N ALA A 94 -12.39 -1.77 5.83
CA ALA A 94 -11.08 -1.87 6.49
C ALA A 94 -10.77 -0.60 7.29
N ASP A 95 -9.92 -0.71 8.33
CA ASP A 95 -9.48 0.46 9.10
C ASP A 95 -8.58 1.36 8.24
N ILE A 96 -7.66 0.74 7.49
CA ILE A 96 -6.72 1.42 6.60
C ILE A 96 -6.78 0.81 5.20
N ALA A 97 -6.73 1.67 4.18
CA ALA A 97 -6.55 1.24 2.79
C ALA A 97 -5.25 1.79 2.21
N LEU A 98 -4.42 0.89 1.65
CA LEU A 98 -3.30 1.25 0.79
C LEU A 98 -3.75 1.17 -0.67
N TRP A 99 -3.75 2.29 -1.37
CA TRP A 99 -4.02 2.35 -2.81
C TRP A 99 -2.71 2.45 -3.59
N ALA A 100 -2.24 1.35 -4.14
CA ALA A 100 -1.04 1.32 -4.96
C ALA A 100 -1.32 1.89 -6.36
N VAL A 101 -0.48 2.84 -6.77
CA VAL A 101 -0.47 3.42 -8.11
C VAL A 101 0.92 3.29 -8.72
N ASP A 102 1.01 2.94 -9.99
CA ASP A 102 2.27 2.84 -10.71
C ASP A 102 2.74 4.24 -11.14
N ALA A 103 3.82 4.75 -10.52
CA ALA A 103 4.35 6.07 -10.87
C ALA A 103 5.06 6.11 -12.23
N SER A 104 5.41 4.94 -12.79
CA SER A 104 6.03 4.83 -14.12
C SER A 104 5.02 4.75 -15.27
N ALA A 105 3.72 4.70 -14.95
CA ALA A 105 2.66 4.72 -15.95
C ALA A 105 2.62 6.07 -16.68
N ASP A 106 2.24 6.02 -17.96
CA ASP A 106 2.16 7.17 -18.86
C ASP A 106 1.06 8.17 -18.49
N ASP A 107 0.03 7.72 -17.76
CA ASP A 107 -1.12 8.52 -17.35
C ASP A 107 -0.96 9.17 -15.97
N TYR A 108 0.18 8.98 -15.30
CA TYR A 108 0.45 9.49 -13.95
C TYR A 108 -0.69 9.19 -12.95
N GLY A 109 -1.31 8.02 -13.06
CA GLY A 109 -2.35 7.57 -12.14
C GLY A 109 -3.74 8.19 -12.39
N ALA A 110 -3.97 8.85 -13.52
CA ALA A 110 -5.27 9.45 -13.85
C ALA A 110 -6.40 8.40 -13.92
N ARG A 111 -6.16 7.23 -14.53
CA ARG A 111 -7.15 6.14 -14.52
C ARG A 111 -7.30 5.54 -13.13
N SER A 112 -6.19 5.41 -12.41
CA SER A 112 -6.16 4.89 -11.04
C SER A 112 -7.03 5.72 -10.09
N SER A 113 -6.93 7.05 -10.16
CA SER A 113 -7.71 7.94 -9.31
C SER A 113 -9.20 7.89 -9.66
N GLN A 114 -9.56 7.71 -10.94
CA GLN A 114 -10.94 7.50 -11.36
C GLN A 114 -11.51 6.18 -10.81
N SER A 115 -10.74 5.08 -10.89
CA SER A 115 -11.11 3.79 -10.31
C SER A 115 -11.34 3.88 -8.80
N LEU A 116 -10.41 4.50 -8.07
CA LEU A 116 -10.55 4.73 -6.63
C LEU A 116 -11.79 5.57 -6.29
N ALA A 117 -12.01 6.68 -6.99
CA ALA A 117 -13.17 7.54 -6.79
C ALA A 117 -14.49 6.79 -7.02
N SER A 118 -14.55 5.92 -8.04
CA SER A 118 -15.72 5.08 -8.33
C SER A 118 -16.00 4.07 -7.20
N LEU A 119 -14.97 3.43 -6.65
CA LEU A 119 -15.11 2.46 -5.56
C LEU A 119 -15.57 3.12 -4.26
N LEU A 120 -15.03 4.30 -3.95
CA LEU A 120 -15.44 5.10 -2.80
C LEU A 120 -16.89 5.59 -2.96
N SER A 121 -17.27 6.09 -4.13
CA SER A 121 -18.61 6.64 -4.38
C SER A 121 -19.70 5.57 -4.43
N SER A 122 -19.36 4.37 -4.91
CA SER A 122 -20.28 3.22 -4.92
C SER A 122 -20.38 2.52 -3.56
N GLY A 123 -19.56 2.89 -2.59
CA GLY A 123 -19.50 2.26 -1.27
C GLY A 123 -18.96 0.84 -1.27
N LYS A 124 -18.34 0.40 -2.38
CA LYS A 124 -17.64 -0.90 -2.52
C LYS A 124 -16.32 -0.92 -1.74
N LEU A 125 -15.70 0.25 -1.55
CA LEU A 125 -14.57 0.44 -0.65
C LEU A 125 -15.00 1.35 0.51
N ARG A 126 -14.94 0.85 1.73
CA ARG A 126 -15.17 1.63 2.96
C ARG A 126 -13.92 1.61 3.83
N VAL A 127 -13.49 2.79 4.24
CA VAL A 127 -12.27 2.99 5.02
C VAL A 127 -12.66 3.76 6.26
N GLU A 128 -12.34 3.22 7.44
CA GLU A 128 -12.77 3.82 8.71
C GLU A 128 -11.82 4.93 9.19
N GLU A 129 -10.49 4.77 9.02
CA GLU A 129 -9.53 5.69 9.61
C GLU A 129 -8.71 6.49 8.58
N GLN A 130 -8.10 5.80 7.61
CA GLN A 130 -7.12 6.43 6.73
C GLN A 130 -6.95 5.73 5.38
N LEU A 131 -6.90 6.52 4.31
CA LEU A 131 -6.53 6.09 2.96
C LEU A 131 -5.13 6.61 2.63
N ILE A 132 -4.23 5.71 2.26
CA ILE A 132 -2.86 6.04 1.85
C ILE A 132 -2.68 5.65 0.39
N ILE A 133 -2.49 6.64 -0.46
CA ILE A 133 -2.06 6.43 -1.84
C ILE A 133 -0.57 6.15 -1.82
N VAL A 134 -0.15 5.06 -2.44
CA VAL A 134 1.23 4.62 -2.48
C VAL A 134 1.71 4.70 -3.93
N ALA A 135 2.50 5.73 -4.25
CA ALA A 135 3.14 5.86 -5.55
C ALA A 135 4.31 4.86 -5.64
N THR A 136 4.02 3.70 -6.21
CA THR A 136 4.95 2.58 -6.37
C THR A 136 5.85 2.74 -7.59
N LYS A 137 6.89 1.90 -7.67
CA LYS A 137 7.86 1.86 -8.79
C LYS A 137 8.59 3.18 -9.01
N MET A 138 8.83 3.94 -7.93
CA MET A 138 9.59 5.19 -8.02
C MET A 138 11.03 4.98 -8.51
N ASP A 139 11.57 3.77 -8.39
CA ASP A 139 12.82 3.36 -9.03
C ASP A 139 12.77 3.46 -10.56
N LEU A 140 11.65 3.04 -11.19
CA LEU A 140 11.46 3.18 -12.64
C LEU A 140 11.19 4.62 -13.06
N ALA A 141 10.61 5.43 -12.16
CA ALA A 141 10.45 6.87 -12.34
C ALA A 141 11.70 7.68 -11.97
N ASN A 142 12.84 7.02 -11.70
CA ASN A 142 14.11 7.65 -11.27
C ASN A 142 13.96 8.62 -10.09
N TRP A 143 13.01 8.36 -9.19
CA TRP A 143 12.68 9.23 -8.06
C TRP A 143 12.43 10.70 -8.47
N SER A 144 11.82 10.90 -9.63
CA SER A 144 11.52 12.22 -10.19
C SER A 144 10.47 12.95 -9.36
N GLU A 145 10.82 14.16 -8.90
CA GLU A 145 9.91 15.05 -8.19
C GLU A 145 8.72 15.48 -9.07
N THR A 146 8.97 15.74 -10.35
CA THR A 146 7.93 16.08 -11.31
C THR A 146 6.93 14.94 -11.48
N VAL A 147 7.41 13.70 -11.64
CA VAL A 147 6.54 12.52 -11.79
C VAL A 147 5.69 12.32 -10.54
N PHE A 148 6.31 12.38 -9.34
CA PHE A 148 5.57 12.26 -8.09
C PHE A 148 4.52 13.37 -7.92
N ALA A 149 4.85 14.61 -8.27
CA ALA A 149 3.92 15.73 -8.21
C ALA A 149 2.73 15.54 -9.16
N GLN A 150 2.96 15.01 -10.37
CA GLN A 150 1.90 14.69 -11.32
C GLN A 150 0.98 13.59 -10.80
N VAL A 151 1.57 12.51 -10.24
CA VAL A 151 0.79 11.46 -9.59
C VAL A 151 -0.03 12.01 -8.44
N ALA A 152 0.57 12.80 -7.53
CA ALA A 152 -0.16 13.44 -6.44
C ALA A 152 -1.30 14.32 -6.94
N HIS A 153 -1.07 15.10 -8.00
CA HIS A 153 -2.08 15.95 -8.62
C HIS A 153 -3.31 15.16 -9.09
N SER A 154 -3.12 13.96 -9.69
CA SER A 154 -4.21 13.08 -10.14
C SER A 154 -5.21 12.69 -9.05
N PHE A 155 -4.80 12.70 -7.77
CA PHE A 155 -5.64 12.30 -6.63
C PHE A 155 -6.21 13.48 -5.82
N THR A 156 -5.82 14.72 -6.12
CA THR A 156 -6.31 15.93 -5.40
C THR A 156 -7.82 16.15 -5.49
N LYS A 157 -8.48 15.56 -6.49
CA LYS A 157 -9.93 15.63 -6.69
C LYS A 157 -10.72 14.70 -5.76
N ILE A 158 -10.07 13.72 -5.14
CA ILE A 158 -10.71 12.82 -4.19
C ILE A 158 -10.78 13.55 -2.85
N LYS A 159 -11.98 14.00 -2.49
CA LYS A 159 -12.24 14.67 -1.21
C LYS A 159 -13.27 13.88 -0.43
N LEU A 160 -12.88 13.42 0.75
CA LEU A 160 -13.76 12.72 1.68
C LEU A 160 -13.60 13.31 3.07
N ALA A 161 -14.71 13.67 3.70
CA ALA A 161 -14.71 14.36 4.99
C ALA A 161 -14.47 13.44 6.20
N HIS A 162 -14.55 12.12 6.02
CA HIS A 162 -14.63 11.16 7.13
C HIS A 162 -13.31 10.46 7.48
N PHE A 163 -12.27 10.56 6.63
CA PHE A 163 -10.95 9.98 6.92
C PHE A 163 -9.82 10.81 6.32
N LYS A 164 -8.59 10.55 6.79
CA LYS A 164 -7.38 11.20 6.30
C LYS A 164 -6.94 10.58 4.98
N ILE A 165 -6.53 11.40 4.02
CA ILE A 165 -5.93 10.94 2.76
C ILE A 165 -4.47 11.40 2.72
N SER A 166 -3.54 10.50 2.44
CA SER A 166 -2.12 10.81 2.28
C SER A 166 -1.57 10.17 1.02
N ILE A 167 -0.49 10.71 0.46
CA ILE A 167 0.27 10.08 -0.62
C ILE A 167 1.76 9.99 -0.28
N VAL A 168 2.37 8.82 -0.52
CA VAL A 168 3.77 8.53 -0.24
C VAL A 168 4.45 7.83 -1.44
N PRO A 169 5.67 8.23 -1.84
CA PRO A 169 6.45 7.57 -2.88
C PRO A 169 7.26 6.40 -2.31
N VAL A 170 7.25 5.25 -2.99
CA VAL A 170 7.97 4.05 -2.53
C VAL A 170 8.54 3.24 -3.70
N SER A 171 9.56 2.42 -3.42
CA SER A 171 9.90 1.27 -4.28
C SER A 171 9.66 -0.03 -3.51
N GLY A 172 8.62 -0.77 -3.88
CA GLY A 172 8.33 -2.09 -3.32
C GLY A 172 9.41 -3.12 -3.59
N LEU A 173 10.09 -3.01 -4.74
CA LEU A 173 11.12 -3.96 -5.15
C LEU A 173 12.39 -3.80 -4.32
N HIS A 174 12.80 -2.55 -4.06
CA HIS A 174 14.03 -2.23 -3.35
C HIS A 174 13.85 -1.95 -1.86
N GLY A 175 12.61 -1.83 -1.38
CA GLY A 175 12.31 -1.49 0.01
C GLY A 175 12.45 0.00 0.34
N ASP A 176 12.73 0.84 -0.65
CA ASP A 176 12.96 2.26 -0.46
C ASP A 176 11.69 2.98 0.02
N ASN A 177 11.83 3.75 1.11
CA ASN A 177 10.79 4.57 1.72
C ASN A 177 9.55 3.78 2.20
N LEU A 178 9.71 2.47 2.44
CA LEU A 178 8.67 1.63 3.04
C LEU A 178 8.71 1.68 4.56
N VAL A 179 9.78 1.14 5.16
CA VAL A 179 9.96 1.05 6.61
C VAL A 179 10.82 2.20 7.08
N GLU A 180 12.03 2.27 6.52
CA GLU A 180 12.98 3.34 6.78
C GLU A 180 12.89 4.42 5.70
N LYS A 181 13.24 5.65 6.08
CA LYS A 181 13.35 6.77 5.15
C LYS A 181 14.44 6.47 4.11
N SER A 182 14.14 6.70 2.83
CA SER A 182 15.15 6.60 1.75
C SER A 182 15.77 7.95 1.43
N ASP A 183 17.10 8.00 1.27
CA ASP A 183 17.81 9.19 0.79
C ASP A 183 17.36 9.60 -0.61
N LYS A 184 16.90 8.62 -1.43
CA LYS A 184 16.34 8.87 -2.76
C LYS A 184 15.02 9.65 -2.72
N ALA A 185 14.34 9.64 -1.57
CA ALA A 185 13.09 10.37 -1.36
C ALA A 185 13.33 11.73 -0.69
N ALA A 186 14.55 12.03 -0.25
CA ALA A 186 14.82 13.19 0.60
C ALA A 186 14.60 14.53 -0.11
N HIS A 187 14.82 14.59 -1.43
CA HIS A 187 14.58 15.78 -2.25
C HIS A 187 13.12 15.93 -2.68
N LEU A 188 12.28 14.90 -2.50
CA LEU A 188 10.87 14.99 -2.83
C LEU A 188 10.20 15.89 -1.79
N GLN A 189 9.98 17.15 -2.17
CA GLN A 189 9.30 18.08 -1.29
C GLN A 189 7.89 17.56 -0.98
N PRO A 190 7.40 17.72 0.26
CA PRO A 190 5.95 17.71 0.45
C PRO A 190 5.43 18.84 -0.42
N ALA A 191 4.80 18.53 -1.56
CA ALA A 191 4.39 19.50 -2.55
C ALA A 191 3.85 20.76 -1.85
N GLY A 192 4.60 21.86 -1.97
CA GLY A 192 4.41 23.04 -1.13
C GLY A 192 2.95 23.47 -1.15
N LYS A 193 2.26 23.27 -0.01
CA LYS A 193 0.85 23.61 0.20
C LYS A 193 -0.09 23.19 -0.94
N ILE A 194 -0.39 21.89 -1.02
CA ILE A 194 -1.77 21.49 -1.36
C ILE A 194 -2.52 21.27 -0.04
N GLU A 195 -2.74 22.36 0.71
CA GLU A 195 -3.75 22.39 1.79
C GLU A 195 -5.16 22.65 1.22
N GLU A 196 -5.27 22.88 -0.10
CA GLU A 196 -6.56 22.91 -0.77
C GLU A 196 -6.99 21.50 -1.18
N GLY A 197 -7.61 20.75 -0.26
CA GLY A 197 -8.38 19.55 -0.62
C GLY A 197 -8.29 18.33 0.30
N GLY A 198 -7.54 18.39 1.40
CA GLY A 198 -7.51 17.30 2.40
C GLY A 198 -6.58 16.12 2.08
N LEU A 199 -5.76 16.20 1.02
CA LEU A 199 -4.72 15.21 0.69
C LEU A 199 -3.34 15.67 1.22
N ALA A 200 -2.75 14.91 2.13
CA ALA A 200 -1.40 15.17 2.63
C ALA A 200 -0.33 14.54 1.71
N VAL A 201 0.56 15.34 1.13
CA VAL A 201 1.66 14.87 0.27
C VAL A 201 2.93 14.68 1.09
N LEU A 202 3.41 13.44 1.22
CA LEU A 202 4.46 13.05 2.16
C LEU A 202 5.66 12.43 1.44
N GLY A 203 6.37 13.25 0.65
CA GLY A 203 7.49 12.80 -0.19
C GLY A 203 8.64 12.13 0.57
N ALA A 204 9.10 12.76 1.65
CA ALA A 204 10.30 12.33 2.40
C ALA A 204 10.02 11.45 3.63
N ARG A 205 8.76 11.07 3.89
CA ARG A 205 8.40 10.22 5.04
C ARG A 205 8.21 8.78 4.57
N PRO A 206 8.69 7.77 5.32
CA PRO A 206 8.43 6.39 4.97
C PRO A 206 6.96 6.03 5.21
N LEU A 207 6.45 5.08 4.41
CA LEU A 207 5.09 4.55 4.52
C LEU A 207 4.77 4.08 5.95
N MET A 208 5.72 3.42 6.62
CA MET A 208 5.54 2.89 7.96
C MET A 208 5.32 3.98 9.02
N SER A 209 5.68 5.23 8.77
CA SER A 209 5.38 6.34 9.70
C SER A 209 3.91 6.79 9.66
N LEU A 210 3.12 6.20 8.77
CA LEU A 210 1.67 6.42 8.60
C LEU A 210 0.84 5.23 9.09
N LEU A 211 1.51 4.18 9.53
CA LEU A 211 0.99 2.93 10.10
C LEU A 211 1.49 2.84 11.56
#